data_AF-R7YHH0-F1
#
_entry.id   AF-R7YHH0-F1
#
_cell.length_a   1.000
_cell.length_b   1.000
_cell.length_c   1.000
_cell.angle_alpha   90.00
_cell.angle_beta   90.00
_cell.angle_gamma   90.00
#
_symmetry.space_group_name_H-M   'P 1'
#
loop_
_entity.id
_entity.type
_entity.pdbx_description
1 polymer ?
#
loop_
_entity_poly.entity_id
_entity_poly.type
_entity_poly.pdbx_seq_one_letter_code
_entity_poly.pdbx_strand_id
1 'polypeptide(L)'
;MINYPAGNPDSLPSPPETAPRQTTPIPACACLSTLYLTLSNLHAIKSFAFPFCLAPLRSAMNTASEVLHCQECPKEPATAMQNTALMNTLLMAIAERFHKVLAALNAENQKLKAQQRFKTMQLGDLSPETGHLHTGNFDCPGSFSVDLEPDYWLRLARNAAKNEVKPHISKVTLEGLVIGLEDRQKRWHSDPEKAEKASILFGHSLQFTPGREKDYLCLQLTKHVRVLIEALKLD
;
A
#
# COMPACT_ATOMS: atom_id res chain seq x y z
N MET A 1 76.33 31.93 -11.81
CA MET A 1 76.43 30.87 -10.77
C MET A 1 75.43 31.21 -9.68
N ILE A 2 74.32 30.47 -9.62
CA ILE A 2 73.29 30.65 -8.60
C ILE A 2 73.07 29.26 -7.98
N ASN A 3 73.36 29.16 -6.68
CA ASN A 3 73.21 27.95 -5.87
C ASN A 3 71.73 27.69 -5.59
N TYR A 4 71.26 26.48 -5.89
CA TYR A 4 70.00 25.96 -5.37
C TYR A 4 70.26 25.27 -4.02
N PRO A 5 69.51 25.58 -2.94
CA PRO A 5 69.58 24.79 -1.72
C PRO A 5 68.87 23.44 -1.90
N ALA A 6 69.50 22.39 -1.37
CA ALA A 6 68.99 21.03 -1.36
C ALA A 6 67.68 20.93 -0.56
N GLY A 7 66.62 20.45 -1.21
CA GLY A 7 65.35 20.13 -0.57
C GLY A 7 65.47 18.90 0.32
N ASN A 8 64.95 19.00 1.53
CA ASN A 8 64.88 17.93 2.53
C ASN A 8 63.86 16.85 2.07
N PRO A 9 64.19 15.54 2.00
CA PRO A 9 63.31 14.52 1.43
C PRO A 9 62.17 14.04 2.35
N ASP A 10 62.05 14.53 3.59
CA ASP A 10 61.09 13.99 4.57
C ASP A 10 59.96 14.96 4.96
N SER A 11 59.10 15.31 4.00
CA SER A 11 57.79 15.92 4.32
C SER A 11 56.69 15.38 3.42
N LEU A 12 56.26 14.14 3.71
CA LEU A 12 54.98 13.64 3.25
C LEU A 12 53.85 14.42 3.96
N PRO A 13 52.89 15.01 3.23
CA PRO A 13 51.74 15.64 3.85
C PRO A 13 50.91 14.58 4.58
N SER A 14 50.60 14.85 5.85
CA SER A 14 49.72 14.02 6.67
C SER A 14 48.34 13.89 6.00
N PRO A 15 47.68 12.72 6.07
CA PRO A 15 46.35 12.55 5.49
C PRO A 15 45.34 13.52 6.15
N PRO A 16 44.36 14.04 5.39
CA PRO A 16 43.39 14.98 5.92
C PRO A 16 42.60 14.34 7.06
N GLU A 17 42.52 15.09 8.14
CA GLU A 17 41.76 14.82 9.35
C GLU A 17 40.33 14.40 8.99
N THR A 18 39.97 13.18 9.40
CA THR A 18 38.70 12.53 9.11
C THR A 18 37.54 13.47 9.44
N ALA A 19 36.82 13.93 8.42
CA ALA A 19 35.54 14.61 8.60
C ALA A 19 34.64 13.76 9.52
N PRO A 20 33.88 14.35 10.45
CA PRO A 20 33.00 13.59 11.32
C PRO A 20 32.07 12.76 10.45
N ARG A 21 32.15 11.42 10.59
CA ARG A 21 31.18 10.50 10.00
C ARG A 21 29.81 10.98 10.44
N GLN A 22 29.05 11.56 9.51
CA GLN A 22 27.62 11.73 9.67
C GLN A 22 27.06 10.32 9.78
N THR A 23 26.86 9.83 11.01
CA THR A 23 26.08 8.63 11.26
C THR A 23 24.67 8.98 10.82
N THR A 24 24.32 8.61 9.59
CA THR A 24 22.94 8.64 9.13
C THR A 24 22.13 7.86 10.15
N PRO A 25 21.17 8.50 10.85
CA PRO A 25 20.37 7.81 11.85
C PRO A 25 19.69 6.62 11.17
N ILE A 26 19.84 5.42 11.75
CA ILE A 26 19.11 4.25 11.30
C ILE A 26 17.61 4.61 11.41
N PRO A 27 16.80 4.44 10.35
CA PRO A 27 15.39 4.71 10.43
C PRO A 27 14.77 3.91 11.58
N ALA A 28 14.03 4.58 12.47
CA ALA A 28 13.34 3.92 13.58
C ALA A 28 12.23 2.94 13.13
N CYS A 29 11.90 2.92 11.83
CA CYS A 29 11.00 1.95 11.22
C CYS A 29 11.43 1.57 9.78
N ALA A 30 11.02 0.39 9.32
CA ALA A 30 11.30 -0.11 7.97
C ALA A 30 10.20 0.21 6.95
N CYS A 31 9.22 1.06 7.29
CA CYS A 31 7.99 1.26 6.51
C CYS A 31 8.24 1.63 5.05
N LEU A 32 9.20 2.53 4.78
CA LEU A 32 9.51 2.94 3.41
C LEU A 32 9.94 1.75 2.55
N SER A 33 10.87 0.93 3.05
CA SER A 33 11.34 -0.28 2.37
C SER A 33 10.22 -1.31 2.19
N THR A 34 9.38 -1.51 3.22
CA THR A 34 8.24 -2.41 3.15
C THR A 34 7.25 -1.97 2.07
N LEU A 35 6.94 -0.67 1.98
CA LEU A 35 6.07 -0.13 0.94
C LEU A 35 6.64 -0.36 -0.46
N TYR A 36 7.93 -0.12 -0.68
CA TYR A 36 8.58 -0.35 -1.97
C TYR A 36 8.54 -1.83 -2.37
N LEU A 37 8.85 -2.73 -1.44
CA LEU A 37 8.79 -4.17 -1.68
C LEU A 37 7.36 -4.61 -2.01
N THR A 38 6.36 -4.14 -1.26
CA THR A 38 4.96 -4.46 -1.51
C THR A 38 4.50 -3.94 -2.88
N LEU A 39 4.91 -2.73 -3.28
CA LEU A 39 4.62 -2.20 -4.60
C LEU A 39 5.24 -3.05 -5.71
N SER A 40 6.51 -3.46 -5.55
CA SER A 40 7.20 -4.37 -6.46
C SER A 40 6.46 -5.70 -6.61
N ASN A 41 6.04 -6.29 -5.48
CA ASN A 41 5.28 -7.54 -5.47
C ASN A 41 3.93 -7.41 -6.17
N LEU A 42 3.21 -6.29 -5.98
CA LEU A 42 1.97 -6.00 -6.70
C LEU A 42 2.20 -5.85 -8.21
N HIS A 43 3.33 -5.27 -8.62
CA HIS A 43 3.70 -5.12 -10.03
C HIS A 43 4.06 -6.46 -10.69
N ALA A 44 4.54 -7.43 -9.90
CA ALA A 44 4.83 -8.78 -10.36
C ALA A 44 3.58 -9.64 -10.62
N ILE A 45 2.39 -9.23 -10.16
CA ILE A 45 1.13 -9.97 -10.40
C ILE A 45 0.80 -9.97 -11.90
N LYS A 46 0.81 -11.17 -12.50
CA LYS A 46 0.47 -11.38 -13.93
C LYS A 46 -0.95 -11.89 -14.15
N SER A 47 -1.55 -12.53 -13.15
CA SER A 47 -2.86 -13.17 -13.26
C SER A 47 -3.86 -12.53 -12.30
N PHE A 48 -5.06 -12.28 -12.81
CA PHE A 48 -6.19 -11.73 -12.06
C PHE A 48 -7.33 -12.74 -11.93
N ALA A 49 -7.02 -14.04 -12.04
CA ALA A 49 -7.98 -15.11 -11.86
C ALA A 49 -8.49 -15.16 -10.41
N PHE A 50 -9.81 -15.24 -10.25
CA PHE A 50 -10.47 -15.34 -8.95
C PHE A 50 -10.50 -16.79 -8.44
N PRO A 51 -10.34 -17.05 -7.12
CA PRO A 51 -10.14 -16.08 -6.03
C PRO A 51 -8.66 -15.76 -5.75
N PHE A 52 -7.72 -16.40 -6.44
CA PHE A 52 -6.29 -16.37 -6.09
C PHE A 52 -5.66 -14.97 -6.11
N CYS A 53 -6.14 -14.10 -7.01
CA CYS A 53 -5.69 -12.72 -7.08
C CYS A 53 -5.98 -11.89 -5.81
N LEU A 54 -6.90 -12.32 -4.95
CA LEU A 54 -7.23 -11.59 -3.70
C LEU A 54 -6.13 -11.72 -2.64
N ALA A 55 -5.41 -12.84 -2.57
CA ALA A 55 -4.39 -13.06 -1.55
C ALA A 55 -3.26 -11.99 -1.56
N PRO A 56 -2.60 -11.70 -2.70
CA PRO A 56 -1.58 -10.66 -2.72
C PRO A 56 -2.15 -9.25 -2.51
N LEU A 57 -3.41 -8.99 -2.89
CA LEU A 57 -4.08 -7.71 -2.60
C LEU A 57 -4.33 -7.53 -1.10
N ARG A 58 -4.81 -8.58 -0.41
CA ARG A 58 -4.98 -8.58 1.04
C ARG A 58 -3.66 -8.37 1.76
N SER A 59 -2.60 -9.04 1.31
CA SER A 59 -1.25 -8.84 1.86
C SER A 59 -0.80 -7.39 1.72
N ALA A 60 -0.98 -6.78 0.54
CA ALA A 60 -0.62 -5.38 0.32
C ALA A 60 -1.47 -4.41 1.16
N MET A 61 -2.76 -4.66 1.32
CA MET A 61 -3.63 -3.88 2.20
C MET A 61 -3.23 -4.00 3.67
N ASN A 62 -2.83 -5.19 4.13
CA ASN A 62 -2.33 -5.39 5.49
C ASN A 62 -1.03 -4.62 5.73
N THR A 63 -0.07 -4.68 4.80
CA THR A 63 1.12 -3.82 4.86
C THR A 63 0.76 -2.34 4.92
N ALA A 64 -0.17 -1.88 4.08
CA ALA A 64 -0.63 -0.50 4.09
C ALA A 64 -1.24 -0.13 5.45
N SER A 65 -1.98 -1.05 6.09
CA SER A 65 -2.51 -0.88 7.44
C SER A 65 -1.41 -0.74 8.49
N GLU A 66 -0.39 -1.60 8.46
CA GLU A 66 0.75 -1.53 9.39
C GLU A 66 1.48 -0.19 9.29
N VAL A 67 1.74 0.26 8.06
CA VAL A 67 2.39 1.56 7.81
C VAL A 67 1.48 2.73 8.16
N LEU A 68 0.16 2.57 7.99
CA LEU A 68 -0.81 3.59 8.39
C LEU A 68 -0.76 3.86 9.90
N HIS A 69 -0.66 2.80 10.70
CA HIS A 69 -0.66 2.84 12.16
C HIS A 69 0.74 3.02 12.78
N CYS A 70 1.80 3.08 11.98
CA CYS A 70 3.16 3.29 12.47
C CYS A 70 3.29 4.66 13.18
N GLN A 71 3.79 4.62 14.42
CA GLN A 71 3.99 5.83 15.25
C GLN A 71 5.33 6.52 15.00
N GLU A 72 6.28 5.87 14.31
CA GLU A 72 7.60 6.44 13.99
C GLU A 72 7.56 7.30 12.73
N CYS A 73 6.84 6.85 11.69
CA CYS A 73 6.70 7.56 10.42
C CYS A 73 6.30 9.05 10.54
N PRO A 74 5.34 9.46 11.39
CA PRO A 74 4.89 10.85 11.45
C PRO A 74 5.81 11.80 12.24
N LYS A 75 6.86 11.30 12.91
CA LYS A 75 7.71 12.12 13.80
C LYS A 75 8.61 13.09 13.05
N GLU A 76 9.17 12.64 11.93
CA GLU A 76 10.11 13.43 11.12
C GLU A 76 9.44 13.85 9.80
N PRO A 77 9.47 15.15 9.41
CA PRO A 77 8.74 15.62 8.23
C PRO A 77 9.13 14.92 6.92
N ALA A 78 10.42 14.65 6.72
CA ALA A 78 10.90 13.97 5.51
C ALA A 78 10.34 12.54 5.38
N THR A 79 10.40 11.74 6.46
CA THR A 79 9.88 10.37 6.44
C THR A 79 8.35 10.37 6.38
N ALA A 80 7.69 11.31 7.06
CA ALA A 80 6.24 11.47 7.01
C ALA A 80 5.75 11.73 5.57
N MET A 81 6.39 12.65 4.85
CA MET A 81 6.05 12.98 3.47
C MET A 81 6.35 11.84 2.50
N GLN A 82 7.55 11.24 2.59
CA GLN A 82 7.94 10.11 1.72
C GLN A 82 7.01 8.90 1.89
N ASN A 83 6.75 8.51 3.14
CA ASN A 83 5.83 7.39 3.44
C ASN A 83 4.41 7.70 2.97
N THR A 84 3.97 8.95 3.07
CA THR A 84 2.64 9.36 2.60
C THR A 84 2.51 9.33 1.08
N ALA A 85 3.51 9.83 0.35
CA ALA A 85 3.53 9.77 -1.11
C ALA A 85 3.54 8.32 -1.61
N LEU A 86 4.37 7.47 -0.99
CA LEU A 86 4.47 6.07 -1.35
C LEU A 86 3.23 5.26 -0.93
N MET A 87 2.61 5.57 0.22
CA MET A 87 1.31 5.02 0.61
C MET A 87 0.23 5.33 -0.43
N ASN A 88 0.12 6.58 -0.87
CA ASN A 88 -0.83 6.94 -1.92
C ASN A 88 -0.56 6.15 -3.21
N THR A 89 0.71 6.00 -3.60
CA THR A 89 1.10 5.20 -4.76
C THR A 89 0.68 3.74 -4.61
N LEU A 90 0.91 3.15 -3.44
CA LEU A 90 0.49 1.78 -3.12
C LEU A 90 -1.04 1.64 -3.19
N LEU A 91 -1.80 2.57 -2.61
CA LEU A 91 -3.27 2.50 -2.64
C LEU A 91 -3.84 2.68 -4.06
N MET A 92 -3.25 3.56 -4.88
CA MET A 92 -3.59 3.67 -6.31
C MET A 92 -3.30 2.35 -7.03
N ALA A 93 -2.15 1.72 -6.74
CA ALA A 93 -1.78 0.46 -7.35
C ALA A 93 -2.75 -0.68 -6.96
N ILE A 94 -3.17 -0.74 -5.70
CA ILE A 94 -4.17 -1.69 -5.22
C ILE A 94 -5.52 -1.45 -5.92
N ALA A 95 -5.98 -0.20 -6.02
CA ALA A 95 -7.22 0.16 -6.70
C ALA A 95 -7.20 -0.28 -8.19
N GLU A 96 -6.12 0.02 -8.91
CA GLU A 96 -5.92 -0.41 -10.30
C GLU A 96 -5.99 -1.95 -10.45
N ARG A 97 -5.47 -2.70 -9.46
CA ARG A 97 -5.51 -4.16 -9.51
C ARG A 97 -6.92 -4.67 -9.28
N PHE A 98 -7.70 -4.05 -8.39
CA PHE A 98 -9.13 -4.38 -8.26
C PHE A 98 -9.90 -4.12 -9.58
N HIS A 99 -9.57 -3.07 -10.33
CA HIS A 99 -10.13 -2.87 -11.68
C HIS A 99 -9.83 -4.06 -12.59
N LYS A 100 -8.59 -4.55 -12.59
CA LYS A 100 -8.18 -5.73 -13.37
C LYS A 100 -8.87 -7.02 -12.90
N VAL A 101 -9.07 -7.18 -11.60
CA VAL A 101 -9.86 -8.30 -11.04
C VAL A 101 -11.29 -8.26 -11.57
N LEU A 102 -11.97 -7.12 -11.48
CA LEU A 102 -13.35 -6.98 -11.97
C LEU A 102 -13.45 -7.23 -13.49
N ALA A 103 -12.48 -6.75 -14.26
CA ALA A 103 -12.41 -7.03 -15.69
C ALA A 103 -12.22 -8.53 -15.98
N ALA A 104 -11.35 -9.22 -15.22
CA ALA A 104 -11.13 -10.65 -15.34
C ALA A 104 -12.38 -11.47 -14.97
N LEU A 105 -13.12 -11.06 -13.94
CA LEU A 105 -14.40 -11.68 -13.57
C LEU A 105 -15.42 -11.60 -14.70
N ASN A 106 -15.56 -10.42 -15.32
CA ASN A 106 -16.47 -10.23 -16.45
C ASN A 106 -16.07 -11.09 -17.65
N ALA A 107 -14.77 -11.14 -17.98
CA ALA A 107 -14.25 -11.94 -19.09
C ALA A 107 -14.47 -13.45 -18.85
N GLU A 108 -14.27 -13.92 -17.62
CA GLU A 108 -14.54 -15.31 -17.25
C GLU A 108 -16.04 -15.63 -17.33
N ASN A 109 -16.92 -14.74 -16.87
CA ASN A 109 -18.37 -14.92 -17.00
C ASN A 109 -18.79 -15.07 -18.47
N GLN A 110 -18.28 -14.20 -19.35
CA GLN A 110 -18.54 -14.26 -20.79
C GLN A 110 -18.08 -15.59 -21.40
N LYS A 111 -16.90 -16.09 -20.99
CA LYS A 111 -16.38 -17.38 -21.44
C LYS A 111 -17.27 -18.54 -20.99
N LEU A 112 -17.70 -18.55 -19.72
CA LEU A 112 -18.59 -19.59 -19.19
C LEU A 112 -19.94 -19.61 -19.93
N LYS A 113 -20.52 -18.42 -20.21
CA LYS A 113 -21.74 -18.30 -21.01
C LYS A 113 -21.57 -18.81 -22.43
N ALA A 114 -20.50 -18.41 -23.12
CA ALA A 114 -20.22 -18.85 -24.49
C ALA A 114 -20.04 -20.37 -24.59
N GLN A 115 -19.51 -20.98 -23.53
CA GLN A 115 -19.30 -22.43 -23.44
C GLN A 115 -20.50 -23.19 -22.87
N GLN A 116 -21.56 -22.50 -22.44
CA GLN A 116 -22.70 -23.09 -21.72
C GLN A 116 -22.27 -23.95 -20.52
N ARG A 117 -21.29 -23.46 -19.76
CA ARG A 117 -20.71 -24.17 -18.62
C ARG A 117 -21.01 -23.49 -17.29
N PHE A 118 -21.20 -24.32 -16.27
CA PHE A 118 -21.24 -23.90 -14.87
C PHE A 118 -19.82 -23.72 -14.33
N LYS A 119 -19.71 -22.90 -13.28
CA LYS A 119 -18.48 -22.74 -12.50
C LYS A 119 -18.55 -23.60 -11.24
N THR A 120 -17.74 -24.62 -11.17
CA THR A 120 -17.55 -25.41 -9.95
C THR A 120 -16.65 -24.66 -8.97
N MET A 121 -17.08 -24.52 -7.72
CA MET A 121 -16.27 -23.98 -6.63
C MET A 121 -16.30 -24.91 -5.41
N GLN A 122 -15.19 -24.96 -4.69
CA GLN A 122 -15.15 -25.54 -3.34
C GLN A 122 -15.42 -24.43 -2.33
N LEU A 123 -16.40 -24.65 -1.46
CA LEU A 123 -16.78 -23.74 -0.38
C LEU A 123 -16.58 -24.44 0.96
N GLY A 124 -16.13 -23.69 1.95
CA GLY A 124 -16.02 -24.16 3.33
C GLY A 124 -16.27 -23.00 4.28
N ASP A 125 -17.00 -23.26 5.36
CA ASP A 125 -17.26 -22.25 6.39
C ASP A 125 -16.09 -22.17 7.35
N LEU A 126 -15.29 -21.11 7.31
CA LEU A 126 -14.11 -20.92 8.16
C LEU A 126 -14.44 -20.30 9.54
N SER A 127 -15.67 -20.46 10.02
CA SER A 127 -16.06 -20.00 11.35
C SER A 127 -15.28 -20.75 12.45
N PRO A 128 -15.01 -20.11 13.61
CA PRO A 128 -14.29 -20.76 14.71
C PRO A 128 -14.94 -22.08 15.16
N GLU A 129 -16.26 -22.18 15.08
CA GLU A 129 -17.06 -23.33 15.49
C GLU A 129 -16.78 -24.56 14.61
N THR A 130 -16.62 -24.35 13.31
CA THR A 130 -16.29 -25.39 12.33
C THR A 130 -14.78 -25.51 12.08
N GLY A 131 -13.94 -24.73 12.77
CA GLY A 131 -12.49 -24.70 12.58
C GLY A 131 -11.82 -26.08 12.64
N HIS A 132 -12.31 -26.96 13.51
CA HIS A 132 -11.85 -28.35 13.64
C HIS A 132 -12.11 -29.23 12.40
N LEU A 133 -13.03 -28.82 11.53
CA LEU A 133 -13.33 -29.50 10.26
C LEU A 133 -12.44 -29.03 9.11
N HIS A 134 -11.57 -28.02 9.32
CA HIS A 134 -10.68 -27.50 8.30
C HIS A 134 -9.26 -28.03 8.44
N THR A 135 -8.87 -28.88 7.50
CA THR A 135 -7.50 -29.42 7.43
C THR A 135 -6.55 -28.53 6.64
N GLY A 136 -7.07 -27.53 5.92
CA GLY A 136 -6.31 -26.66 5.01
C GLY A 136 -5.88 -27.34 3.70
N ASN A 137 -6.28 -28.60 3.49
CA ASN A 137 -5.97 -29.39 2.30
C ASN A 137 -7.22 -29.66 1.45
N PHE A 138 -7.03 -30.23 0.26
CA PHE A 138 -8.13 -30.58 -0.66
C PHE A 138 -9.18 -31.51 -0.04
N ASP A 139 -8.76 -32.37 0.89
CA ASP A 139 -9.64 -33.33 1.57
C ASP A 139 -10.26 -32.77 2.85
N CYS A 140 -10.49 -31.45 2.89
CA CYS A 140 -11.11 -30.78 4.03
C CYS A 140 -12.55 -31.29 4.23
N PRO A 141 -12.87 -31.99 5.34
CA PRO A 141 -14.22 -32.49 5.60
C PRO A 141 -15.29 -31.39 5.66
N GLY A 142 -14.91 -30.19 6.06
CA GLY A 142 -15.77 -29.01 6.10
C GLY A 142 -16.00 -28.33 4.74
N SER A 143 -15.49 -28.91 3.63
CA SER A 143 -15.66 -28.36 2.29
C SER A 143 -16.69 -29.12 1.46
N PHE A 144 -17.40 -28.40 0.58
CA PHE A 144 -18.34 -28.98 -0.38
C PHE A 144 -18.25 -28.26 -1.73
N SER A 145 -18.55 -29.00 -2.79
CA SER A 145 -18.54 -28.48 -4.16
C SER A 145 -19.91 -27.94 -4.56
N VAL A 146 -19.93 -26.79 -5.21
CA VAL A 146 -21.15 -26.21 -5.79
C VAL A 146 -20.88 -25.80 -7.24
N ASP A 147 -21.80 -26.20 -8.12
CA ASP A 147 -21.86 -25.71 -9.49
C ASP A 147 -22.74 -24.46 -9.54
N LEU A 148 -22.15 -23.37 -10.01
CA LEU A 148 -22.79 -22.06 -10.06
C LEU A 148 -23.05 -21.66 -11.51
N GLU A 149 -24.27 -21.21 -11.78
CA GLU A 149 -24.59 -20.58 -13.07
C GLU A 149 -23.70 -19.34 -13.28
N PRO A 150 -23.26 -19.03 -14.53
CA PRO A 150 -22.32 -17.94 -14.78
C PRO A 150 -22.67 -16.60 -14.10
N ASP A 151 -23.93 -16.15 -14.20
CA ASP A 151 -24.34 -14.88 -13.61
C ASP A 151 -24.43 -14.92 -12.07
N TYR A 152 -24.80 -16.07 -11.51
CA TYR A 152 -24.78 -16.27 -10.06
C TYR A 152 -23.35 -16.26 -9.52
N TRP A 153 -22.43 -16.96 -10.20
CA TRP A 153 -21.01 -16.93 -9.88
C TRP A 153 -20.43 -15.52 -9.98
N LEU A 154 -20.73 -14.78 -11.04
CA LEU A 154 -20.23 -13.42 -11.22
C LEU A 154 -20.69 -12.51 -10.07
N ARG A 155 -21.98 -12.59 -9.71
CA ARG A 155 -22.52 -11.83 -8.56
C ARG A 155 -21.79 -12.18 -7.26
N LEU A 156 -21.58 -13.47 -6.99
CA LEU A 156 -20.86 -13.93 -5.82
C LEU A 156 -19.42 -13.39 -5.79
N ALA A 157 -18.69 -13.51 -6.89
CA ALA A 157 -17.30 -13.07 -7.00
C ALA A 157 -17.17 -11.55 -6.90
N ARG A 158 -18.09 -10.79 -7.52
CA ARG A 158 -18.16 -9.32 -7.38
C ARG A 158 -18.46 -8.92 -5.95
N ASN A 159 -19.35 -9.63 -5.25
CA ASN A 159 -19.64 -9.37 -3.85
C ASN A 159 -18.41 -9.62 -2.96
N ALA A 160 -17.66 -10.70 -3.23
CA ALA A 160 -16.39 -10.96 -2.53
C ALA A 160 -15.38 -9.82 -2.76
N ALA A 161 -15.19 -9.36 -4.00
CA ALA A 161 -14.32 -8.22 -4.30
C ALA A 161 -14.82 -6.92 -3.66
N LYS A 162 -16.13 -6.65 -3.68
CA LYS A 162 -16.76 -5.50 -3.01
C LYS A 162 -16.44 -5.49 -1.52
N ASN A 163 -16.50 -6.65 -0.86
CA ASN A 163 -16.19 -6.78 0.55
C ASN A 163 -14.71 -6.47 0.86
N GLU A 164 -13.77 -6.62 -0.09
CA GLU A 164 -12.36 -6.22 0.13
C GLU A 164 -12.17 -4.69 0.02
N VAL A 165 -13.06 -4.02 -0.70
CA VAL A 165 -12.94 -2.58 -1.00
C VAL A 165 -13.73 -1.73 -0.03
N LYS A 166 -15.02 -2.05 0.18
CA LYS A 166 -15.94 -1.25 0.98
C LYS A 166 -15.64 -1.35 2.48
N PRO A 167 -15.92 -0.29 3.27
CA PRO A 167 -15.64 -0.28 4.71
C PRO A 167 -16.28 -1.47 5.42
N HIS A 168 -15.54 -2.06 6.35
CA HIS A 168 -15.99 -3.16 7.18
C HIS A 168 -15.37 -3.05 8.58
N ILE A 169 -16.14 -3.37 9.62
CA ILE A 169 -15.71 -3.15 11.02
C ILE A 169 -14.59 -4.10 11.44
N SER A 170 -14.65 -5.36 11.00
CA SER A 170 -13.75 -6.41 11.49
C SER A 170 -12.54 -6.70 10.59
N LYS A 171 -12.33 -5.95 9.50
CA LYS A 171 -11.20 -6.22 8.58
C LYS A 171 -10.67 -4.97 7.90
N VAL A 172 -9.42 -5.07 7.44
CA VAL A 172 -8.79 -4.05 6.60
C VAL A 172 -9.47 -4.03 5.22
N THR A 173 -9.79 -2.83 4.74
CA THR A 173 -10.47 -2.60 3.46
C THR A 173 -9.80 -1.44 2.74
N LEU A 174 -9.84 -1.44 1.40
CA LEU A 174 -9.19 -0.39 0.63
C LEU A 174 -9.76 1.00 0.95
N GLU A 175 -11.09 1.14 1.02
CA GLU A 175 -11.74 2.40 1.36
C GLU A 175 -11.44 2.83 2.80
N GLY A 176 -11.39 1.88 3.74
CA GLY A 176 -10.97 2.13 5.13
C GLY A 176 -9.54 2.65 5.23
N LEU A 177 -8.61 2.10 4.45
CA LEU A 177 -7.21 2.58 4.38
C LEU A 177 -7.12 4.01 3.85
N VAL A 178 -7.91 4.35 2.83
CA VAL A 178 -7.97 5.70 2.26
C VAL A 178 -8.51 6.71 3.28
N ILE A 179 -9.60 6.36 3.97
CA ILE A 179 -10.17 7.18 5.05
C ILE A 179 -9.12 7.39 6.15
N GLY A 180 -8.52 6.31 6.64
CA GLY A 180 -7.53 6.41 7.71
C GLY A 180 -6.28 7.20 7.31
N LEU A 181 -5.82 7.08 6.05
CA LEU A 181 -4.71 7.88 5.54
C LEU A 181 -5.07 9.37 5.51
N GLU A 182 -6.27 9.71 5.02
CA GLU A 182 -6.78 11.08 5.01
C GLU A 182 -6.84 11.68 6.42
N ASP A 183 -7.40 10.95 7.38
CA ASP A 183 -7.50 11.37 8.77
C ASP A 183 -6.12 11.52 9.43
N ARG A 184 -5.17 10.65 9.09
CA ARG A 184 -3.79 10.79 9.55
C ARG A 184 -3.16 12.06 8.99
N GLN A 185 -3.33 12.34 7.69
CA GLN A 185 -2.76 13.55 7.08
C GLN A 185 -3.39 14.81 7.66
N LYS A 186 -4.71 14.85 7.82
CA LYS A 186 -5.40 15.98 8.47
C LYS A 186 -4.86 16.24 9.88
N ARG A 187 -4.69 15.19 10.70
CA ARG A 187 -4.10 15.31 12.04
C ARG A 187 -2.64 15.77 12.01
N TRP A 188 -1.83 15.24 11.09
CA TRP A 188 -0.42 15.62 10.96
C TRP A 188 -0.27 17.10 10.58
N HIS A 189 -1.13 17.57 9.68
CA HIS A 189 -1.15 18.94 9.22
C HIS A 189 -1.71 19.93 10.25
N SER A 190 -2.70 19.53 11.06
CA SER A 190 -3.25 20.35 12.14
C SER A 190 -2.33 20.49 13.36
N ASP A 191 -1.20 19.77 13.40
CA ASP A 191 -0.25 19.79 14.51
C ASP A 191 0.76 20.95 14.33
N PRO A 192 0.76 21.97 15.21
CA PRO A 192 1.63 23.13 15.07
C PRO A 192 3.13 22.78 15.12
N GLU A 193 3.53 21.81 15.94
CA GLU A 193 4.93 21.41 16.08
C GLU A 193 5.44 20.78 14.79
N LYS A 194 4.60 19.94 14.16
CA LYS A 194 4.93 19.28 12.89
C LYS A 194 4.94 20.28 11.75
N ALA A 195 4.02 21.23 11.74
CA ALA A 195 3.97 22.31 10.76
C ALA A 195 5.22 23.20 10.83
N GLU A 196 5.69 23.54 12.03
CA GLU A 196 6.94 24.29 12.23
C GLU A 196 8.16 23.52 11.71
N LYS A 197 8.32 22.26 12.12
CA LYS A 197 9.42 21.40 11.63
C LYS A 197 9.40 21.25 10.11
N ALA A 198 8.21 21.09 9.52
CA ALA A 198 8.07 21.02 8.07
C ALA A 198 8.44 22.34 7.38
N SER A 199 8.09 23.48 7.97
CA SER A 199 8.44 24.81 7.45
C SER A 199 9.96 25.05 7.46
N ILE A 200 10.68 24.50 8.43
CA ILE A 200 12.15 24.58 8.49
C ILE A 200 12.78 23.76 7.36
N LEU A 201 12.27 22.55 7.12
CA LEU A 201 12.83 21.60 6.14
C LEU A 201 12.46 21.91 4.69
N PHE A 202 11.24 22.39 4.45
CA PHE A 202 10.70 22.57 3.10
C PHE A 202 10.37 24.04 2.76
N GLY A 203 10.68 24.96 3.66
CA GLY A 203 10.43 26.39 3.51
C GLY A 203 8.98 26.79 3.83
N HIS A 204 8.79 28.10 4.04
CA HIS A 204 7.49 28.67 4.42
C HIS A 204 6.37 28.51 3.37
N SER A 205 6.69 28.17 2.11
CA SER A 205 5.67 28.01 1.05
C SER A 205 4.77 26.77 1.23
N LEU A 206 5.14 25.86 2.14
CA LEU A 206 4.36 24.66 2.48
C LEU A 206 3.68 24.75 3.85
N GLN A 207 3.58 25.95 4.44
CA GLN A 207 2.91 26.15 5.74
C GLN A 207 1.43 25.72 5.68
N PHE A 208 1.03 24.93 6.69
CA PHE A 208 -0.36 24.51 6.83
C PHE A 208 -1.25 25.72 7.10
N THR A 209 -2.12 26.04 6.15
CA THR A 209 -3.24 26.95 6.33
C THR A 209 -4.53 26.11 6.50
N PRO A 210 -5.18 26.14 7.67
CA PRO A 210 -6.50 25.54 7.86
C PRO A 210 -7.50 26.04 6.79
N GLY A 211 -8.29 25.14 6.22
CA GLY A 211 -9.22 25.47 5.12
C GLY A 211 -8.61 25.48 3.72
N ARG A 212 -7.28 25.29 3.58
CA ARG A 212 -6.60 25.11 2.29
C ARG A 212 -6.19 23.66 2.03
N GLU A 213 -7.04 22.71 2.41
CA GLU A 213 -6.80 21.26 2.18
C GLU A 213 -6.50 20.92 0.71
N LYS A 214 -6.93 21.79 -0.21
CA LYS A 214 -6.68 21.64 -1.64
C LYS A 214 -5.21 21.80 -2.03
N ASP A 215 -4.42 22.48 -1.19
CA ASP A 215 -3.05 22.87 -1.50
C ASP A 215 -2.04 21.77 -1.13
N TYR A 216 -2.45 20.76 -0.34
CA TYR A 216 -1.57 19.66 0.06
C TYR A 216 -1.61 18.53 -0.95
N LEU A 217 -0.48 18.31 -1.63
CA LEU A 217 -0.31 17.24 -2.60
C LEU A 217 -0.68 15.86 -2.02
N CYS A 218 -0.33 15.58 -0.76
CA CYS A 218 -0.65 14.32 -0.10
C CYS A 218 -2.17 14.05 -0.05
N LEU A 219 -2.98 15.07 0.27
CA LEU A 219 -4.44 14.98 0.30
C LEU A 219 -5.05 14.93 -1.10
N GLN A 220 -4.44 15.61 -2.08
CA GLN A 220 -4.85 15.50 -3.49
C GLN A 220 -4.66 14.09 -4.04
N LEU A 221 -3.52 13.46 -3.74
CA LEU A 221 -3.26 12.08 -4.13
C LEU A 221 -4.27 11.12 -3.48
N THR A 222 -4.62 11.33 -2.20
CA THR A 222 -5.64 10.51 -1.52
C THR A 222 -7.02 10.68 -2.16
N LYS A 223 -7.39 11.90 -2.58
CA LYS A 223 -8.62 12.14 -3.36
C LYS A 223 -8.60 11.41 -4.69
N HIS A 224 -7.47 11.35 -5.38
CA HIS A 224 -7.35 10.59 -6.62
C HIS A 224 -7.60 9.09 -6.40
N VAL A 225 -7.10 8.51 -5.30
CA VAL A 225 -7.41 7.12 -4.93
C VAL A 225 -8.92 6.92 -4.75
N ARG A 226 -9.63 7.87 -4.12
CA ARG A 226 -11.09 7.80 -3.97
C ARG A 226 -11.80 7.72 -5.32
N VAL A 227 -11.41 8.57 -6.26
CA VAL A 227 -11.96 8.55 -7.63
C VAL A 227 -11.74 7.19 -8.30
N LEU A 228 -10.56 6.58 -8.12
CA LEU A 228 -10.29 5.24 -8.63
C LEU A 228 -11.18 4.17 -7.98
N ILE A 229 -11.48 4.28 -6.69
CA ILE A 229 -12.38 3.37 -5.97
C ILE A 229 -13.82 3.54 -6.46
N GLU A 230 -14.30 4.78 -6.62
CA GLU A 230 -15.64 5.07 -7.14
C GLU A 230 -15.82 4.51 -8.56
N ALA A 231 -14.77 4.59 -9.38
CA ALA A 231 -14.77 4.04 -10.73
C ALA A 231 -14.90 2.50 -10.79
N LEU A 232 -14.70 1.77 -9.69
CA LEU A 232 -14.84 0.31 -9.66
C LEU A 232 -16.30 -0.14 -9.90
N LYS A 233 -17.29 0.76 -9.75
CA LYS A 233 -18.72 0.49 -9.97
C LYS A 233 -19.16 -0.83 -9.31
N LEU A 234 -18.96 -0.91 -8.00
CA LEU A 234 -19.21 -2.12 -7.19
C LEU A 234 -20.70 -2.29 -6.81
N ASP A 235 -21.58 -1.47 -7.35
CA ASP A 235 -23.04 -1.50 -7.15
C ASP A 235 -23.76 -2.12 -8.35
#